data_AF-A0A7C5JAV8-F1
#
_entry.id   AF-A0A7C5JAV8-F1
#
_cell.length_a   1.000
_cell.length_b   1.000
_cell.length_c   1.000
_cell.angle_alpha   90.00
_cell.angle_beta   90.00
_cell.angle_gamma   90.00
#
_symmetry.space_group_name_H-M   'P 1'
#
loop_
_entity.id
_entity.type
_entity.pdbx_description
1 polymer ?
#
loop_
_entity_poly.entity_id
_entity_poly.type
_entity_poly.pdbx_seq_one_letter_code
_entity_poly.pdbx_strand_id
1 'polypeptide(L)'
;KQIRLDLGIASEDEGHTLRDVRMNRYQGSRYSFGYPACPDLEQSKIIFDLLKPEEFGIELSETFQIHPEQSTTALVVHHREATYYSV
;
A
#
# COMPACT_ATOMS: atom_id res chain seq x y z
N LYS A 1 -8.12 -3.27 2.58
CA LYS A 1 -9.45 -3.75 3.03
C LYS A 1 -10.32 -2.60 3.46
N GLN A 2 -10.05 -1.92 4.58
CA GLN A 2 -10.90 -0.84 5.09
C GLN A 2 -11.20 0.21 4.00
N ILE A 3 -10.17 0.66 3.27
CA ILE A 3 -10.30 1.54 2.09
C ILE A 3 -11.34 1.03 1.08
N ARG A 4 -11.42 -0.28 0.78
CA ARG A 4 -12.40 -0.82 -0.15
C ARG A 4 -13.83 -0.80 0.40
N LEU A 5 -13.98 -1.07 1.70
CA LEU A 5 -15.26 -0.98 2.40
C LEU A 5 -15.75 0.47 2.39
N ASP A 6 -14.88 1.42 2.74
CA ASP A 6 -15.19 2.85 2.78
C ASP A 6 -15.58 3.39 1.40
N LEU A 7 -14.95 2.89 0.34
CA LEU A 7 -15.26 3.26 -1.05
C LEU A 7 -16.46 2.49 -1.64
N GLY A 8 -17.05 1.51 -0.93
CA GLY A 8 -18.14 0.68 -1.46
C GLY A 8 -17.76 -0.20 -2.65
N ILE A 9 -16.48 -0.59 -2.75
CA ILE A 9 -15.94 -1.41 -3.86
C ILE A 9 -15.46 -2.80 -3.40
N ALA A 10 -15.73 -3.15 -2.14
CA ALA A 10 -15.49 -4.49 -1.64
C ALA A 10 -16.39 -5.51 -2.37
N SER A 11 -15.88 -6.72 -2.59
CA SER A 11 -16.69 -7.82 -3.12
C SER A 11 -17.82 -8.16 -2.14
N GLU A 12 -18.93 -8.72 -2.63
CA GLU A 12 -20.10 -9.06 -1.80
C GLU A 12 -19.77 -9.98 -0.61
N ASP A 13 -18.73 -10.79 -0.75
CA ASP A 13 -18.24 -11.72 0.27
C ASP A 13 -16.99 -11.23 1.02
N GLU A 14 -16.54 -10.00 0.80
CA GLU A 14 -15.48 -9.35 1.57
C GLU A 14 -16.08 -8.54 2.73
N GLY A 15 -16.40 -9.21 3.83
CA GLY A 15 -16.96 -8.59 5.05
C GLY A 15 -15.94 -7.88 5.95
N HIS A 16 -16.32 -7.64 7.20
CA HIS A 16 -15.49 -6.90 8.18
C HIS A 16 -14.39 -7.73 8.83
N THR A 17 -14.20 -9.01 8.52
CA THR A 17 -13.10 -9.83 9.09
C THR A 17 -11.93 -10.02 8.12
N LEU A 18 -10.70 -10.13 8.61
CA LEU A 18 -9.53 -10.32 7.73
C LEU A 18 -9.59 -11.65 6.95
N ARG A 19 -10.32 -12.63 7.46
CA ARG A 19 -10.53 -13.94 6.83
C ARG A 19 -11.27 -13.84 5.48
N ASP A 20 -12.02 -12.76 5.29
CA ASP A 20 -12.80 -12.52 4.08
C ASP A 20 -11.91 -12.01 2.92
N VAL A 21 -10.68 -11.56 3.22
CA VAL A 21 -9.76 -11.02 2.22
C VAL A 21 -9.12 -12.16 1.42
N ARG A 22 -9.48 -12.24 0.15
CA ARG A 22 -8.86 -13.19 -0.79
C ARG A 22 -7.78 -12.50 -1.62
N MET A 23 -6.53 -12.86 -1.34
CA MET A 23 -5.37 -12.45 -2.11
C MET A 23 -5.63 -12.79 -3.59
N ASN A 24 -5.62 -11.79 -4.47
CA ASN A 24 -5.92 -11.85 -5.92
C ASN A 24 -7.40 -11.82 -6.35
N ARG A 25 -8.38 -11.63 -5.45
CA ARG A 25 -9.80 -11.49 -5.85
C ARG A 25 -10.46 -10.20 -5.38
N TYR A 26 -9.73 -9.33 -4.69
CA TYR A 26 -10.24 -8.03 -4.30
C TYR A 26 -9.98 -6.99 -5.40
N GLN A 27 -10.89 -6.02 -5.54
CA GLN A 27 -10.74 -4.92 -6.51
C GLN A 27 -9.56 -4.00 -6.14
N GLY A 28 -8.78 -3.61 -7.16
CA GLY A 28 -7.64 -2.71 -7.01
C GLY A 28 -6.35 -3.42 -6.58
N SER A 29 -5.27 -2.66 -6.49
CA SER A 29 -3.94 -3.13 -6.12
C SER A 29 -3.25 -2.19 -5.13
N ARG A 30 -2.28 -2.70 -4.38
CA ARG A 30 -1.47 -1.92 -3.45
C ARG A 30 0.01 -2.06 -3.77
N TYR A 31 0.69 -0.97 -4.07
CA TYR A 31 2.10 -0.98 -4.48
C TYR A 31 2.95 -0.35 -3.41
N SER A 32 4.23 -0.72 -3.36
CA SER A 32 5.21 -0.13 -2.46
C SER A 32 6.45 0.16 -3.28
N PHE A 33 7.13 1.26 -2.98
CA PHE A 33 8.41 1.58 -3.61
C PHE A 33 9.48 0.55 -3.23
N GLY A 34 10.38 0.25 -4.16
CA GLY A 34 11.35 -0.85 -4.09
C GLY A 34 10.85 -2.20 -4.63
N TYR A 35 9.57 -2.31 -5.03
CA TYR A 35 9.02 -3.52 -5.67
C TYR A 35 9.02 -3.39 -7.20
N PRO A 36 8.87 -4.50 -7.96
CA PRO A 36 9.00 -4.47 -9.44
C PRO A 36 8.11 -3.46 -10.17
N ALA A 37 6.91 -3.16 -9.65
CA ALA A 37 6.01 -2.17 -10.25
C ALA A 37 6.41 -0.71 -9.96
N CYS A 38 7.20 -0.50 -8.90
CA CYS A 38 7.64 0.81 -8.41
C CYS A 38 9.09 0.67 -7.90
N PRO A 39 10.09 0.44 -8.78
CA PRO A 39 11.41 -0.02 -8.36
C PRO A 39 12.25 1.05 -7.64
N ASP A 40 11.93 2.31 -7.87
CA ASP A 40 12.64 3.45 -7.28
C ASP A 40 12.26 3.62 -5.80
N LEU A 41 13.15 3.21 -4.90
CA LEU A 41 12.93 3.26 -3.45
C LEU A 41 12.90 4.70 -2.90
N GLU A 42 13.63 5.63 -3.52
CA GLU A 42 13.73 7.04 -3.09
C GLU A 42 12.36 7.74 -3.14
N GLN A 43 11.47 7.30 -4.02
CA GLN A 43 10.10 7.81 -4.13
C GLN A 43 9.24 7.55 -2.88
N SER A 44 9.70 6.72 -1.94
CA SER A 44 9.10 6.62 -0.59
C SER A 44 8.99 7.97 0.10
N LYS A 45 9.88 8.91 -0.20
CA LYS A 45 9.82 10.30 0.31
C LYS A 45 8.49 10.99 -0.01
N ILE A 46 7.88 10.72 -1.17
CA ILE A 46 6.60 11.33 -1.55
C ILE A 46 5.50 10.95 -0.55
N ILE A 47 5.48 9.68 -0.10
CA ILE A 47 4.51 9.22 0.89
C ILE A 47 4.79 9.86 2.26
N PHE A 48 6.07 9.98 2.64
CA PHE A 48 6.48 10.60 3.90
C PHE A 48 6.11 12.09 3.94
N ASP A 49 6.40 12.84 2.89
CA ASP A 49 6.05 14.26 2.78
C ASP A 49 4.52 14.49 2.89
N LEU A 50 3.71 13.56 2.38
CA LEU A 50 2.24 13.63 2.41
C LEU A 50 1.64 13.22 3.76
N LEU A 51 2.11 12.12 4.35
CA LEU A 51 1.49 11.50 5.52
C LEU A 51 2.15 11.87 6.84
N LYS A 52 3.39 12.39 6.80
CA LYS A 52 4.20 12.78 7.96
C LYS A 52 4.30 11.70 9.05
N PRO A 53 4.63 10.45 8.71
CA PRO A 53 4.68 9.35 9.67
C PRO A 53 5.77 9.53 10.75
N GLU A 54 6.69 10.48 10.57
CA GLU A 54 7.71 10.87 11.55
C GLU A 54 7.10 11.38 12.85
N GLU A 55 5.89 11.95 12.80
CA GLU A 55 5.12 12.35 13.99
C GLU A 55 4.78 11.13 14.90
N PHE A 56 4.87 9.93 14.35
CA PHE A 56 4.64 8.66 15.04
C PHE A 56 5.93 7.84 15.23
N GLY A 57 7.10 8.44 14.99
CA GLY A 57 8.41 7.79 15.15
C GLY A 57 8.76 6.79 14.04
N ILE A 58 8.16 6.94 12.85
CA ILE A 58 8.51 6.16 11.66
C ILE A 58 9.31 7.06 10.73
N GLU A 59 10.53 6.65 10.38
CA GLU A 59 11.52 7.47 9.68
C GLU A 59 12.04 6.77 8.40
N LEU A 60 12.59 7.55 7.48
CA LEU A 60 13.40 7.04 6.36
C LEU A 60 14.88 7.12 6.72
N SER A 61 15.62 6.04 6.44
CA SER A 61 17.08 6.06 6.52
C SER A 61 17.72 6.89 5.40
N GLU A 62 19.04 7.06 5.49
CA GLU A 62 19.85 7.62 4.40
C GLU A 62 19.72 6.84 3.08
N THR A 63 19.33 5.57 3.14
CA THR A 63 19.12 4.69 1.98
C THR A 63 17.64 4.51 1.65
N PHE A 64 16.76 5.38 2.17
CA PHE A 64 15.31 5.39 1.95
C PHE A 64 14.59 4.12 2.43
N GLN A 65 15.20 3.36 3.33
CA GLN A 65 14.54 2.24 4.01
C GLN A 65 13.71 2.78 5.17
N ILE A 66 12.57 2.14 5.45
CA ILE A 66 11.69 2.56 6.53
C ILE A 66 12.18 1.97 7.86
N HIS A 67 12.29 2.81 8.88
CA HIS A 67 12.54 2.41 10.26
C HIS A 67 11.35 2.79 11.15
N PRO A 68 10.86 1.90 12.03
CA PRO A 68 11.30 0.51 12.21
C PRO A 68 10.98 -0.37 10.98
N GLU A 69 11.77 -1.43 10.78
CA GLU A 69 11.71 -2.29 9.58
C GLU A 69 10.39 -3.06 9.49
N GLN A 70 9.65 -3.18 10.60
CA GLN A 70 8.30 -3.76 10.64
C GLN A 70 7.20 -2.78 10.17
N SER A 71 7.59 -1.75 9.42
CA SER A 71 6.69 -0.78 8.82
C SER A 71 6.44 -1.11 7.35
N THR A 72 5.29 -0.66 6.84
CA THR A 72 4.96 -0.78 5.42
C THR A 72 4.26 0.49 4.95
N THR A 73 4.59 0.93 3.74
CA THR A 73 3.87 1.98 3.03
C THR A 73 3.18 1.39 1.82
N ALA A 74 2.09 2.01 1.38
CA ALA A 74 1.39 1.57 0.19
C ALA A 74 0.77 2.73 -0.60
N LEU A 75 0.98 2.70 -1.91
CA LEU A 75 0.13 3.37 -2.90
C LEU A 75 -1.08 2.48 -3.18
N VAL A 76 -2.28 2.98 -2.97
CA VAL A 76 -3.51 2.19 -3.17
C VAL A 76 -4.23 2.69 -4.41
N VAL A 77 -4.38 1.81 -5.40
CA VAL A 77 -5.10 2.10 -6.65
C VAL A 77 -6.38 1.26 -6.68
N HIS A 78 -7.53 1.92 -6.80
CA HIS A 78 -8.85 1.27 -6.72
C HIS A 78 -9.41 0.78 -8.06
N HIS A 79 -8.72 1.04 -9.18
CA HIS A 79 -9.18 0.64 -10.51
C HIS A 79 -9.27 -0.89 -10.64
N ARG A 80 -10.33 -1.40 -11.30
CA ARG A 80 -10.59 -2.85 -11.41
C ARG A 80 -9.50 -3.62 -12.16
N GLU A 81 -8.85 -2.94 -13.10
CA GLU A 81 -7.78 -3.54 -13.91
C GLU A 81 -6.37 -3.32 -13.33
N ALA A 82 -6.26 -2.68 -12.16
CA ALA A 82 -4.96 -2.50 -11.52
C ALA A 82 -4.37 -3.85 -11.11
N THR A 83 -3.21 -4.19 -11.66
CA THR A 83 -2.49 -5.45 -11.41
C THR A 83 -1.04 -5.17 -11.04
N TYR A 84 -0.36 -6.16 -10.47
CA TYR A 84 1.09 -6.14 -10.34
C TYR A 84 1.75 -6.42 -11.69
N TYR A 85 2.77 -5.64 -12.02
CA TYR A 85 3.60 -5.79 -13.21
C TYR A 85 5.05 -5.45 -12.85
N SER A 86 5.98 -5.80 -13.73
CA SER A 86 7.39 -5.37 -13.64
C SER A 86 7.65 -4.37 -14.75
N VAL A 87 8.34 -3.28 -14.42
CA VAL A 87 8.86 -2.32 -15.42
C VAL A 87 10.21 -2.74 -15.98
#